data_AF-A0A7C9J7P2-F1
#
_entry.id   AF-A0A7C9J7P2-F1
#
_cell.length_a   1.000
_cell.length_b   1.000
_cell.length_c   1.000
_cell.angle_alpha   90.00
_cell.angle_beta   90.00
_cell.angle_gamma   90.00
#
_symmetry.space_group_name_H-M   'P 1'
#
loop_
_entity.id
_entity.type
_entity.pdbx_description
1 polymer ?
#
loop_
_entity_poly.entity_id
_entity_poly.type
_entity_poly.pdbx_seq_one_letter_code
_entity_poly.pdbx_strand_id
1 'polypeptide(L)'
;MGVLDGLPAESRGWLDELDPGTLRMFDRLDGVVSPRAPYGYIDNPRFKELSGGWGEAEWRATALWAQLLTLTDDVFDWPFLVQVARRRLNWTPRERELLWRTTGSVSERYADTVLEIPVSAVRRVPVAEREPLLALMTHARRQMERLPGVIASPVVRRLDDLLAEHLAGDPGAAVRALLPADDAFADLLHDEYGERLGRVLPMARHWATATAANPSRRWTQVAAERLTPEAAELVREILGRVPAYREGLRHNGYVEVLVYLEHRTADLLRGMIWTCEPLDEPWVTGLLGDVALATGIGMGGSGPNARNERVANAALGVLDRRGGLDAVPWLARVQARVRRRNILAKVAGILASIAAREGLTSDQLLERTVPTFGLGFDGSRTEDGLTLSVTGAITHHGRTTIPKSVDRGLLAEFRATAKELKKALPAERFRVERAMATERVWHWEAVREFYLDHPVTGSHARALIWEVLHGPAAQRVRPGMLSVILSKAFLLAADTEITDPTITRQLRP
;
A
#
# COMPACT_ATOMS: atom_id res chain seq x y z
N MET A 1 -17.91 42.01 7.53
CA MET A 1 -19.22 42.24 6.89
C MET A 1 -19.91 40.89 6.74
N GLY A 2 -21.24 40.86 6.82
CA GLY A 2 -22.01 39.63 6.66
C GLY A 2 -22.18 39.23 5.19
N VAL A 3 -22.92 38.15 4.91
CA VAL A 3 -23.25 37.74 3.53
C VAL A 3 -24.09 38.79 2.82
N LEU A 4 -25.05 39.42 3.51
CA LEU A 4 -25.98 40.36 2.87
C LEU A 4 -25.28 41.62 2.32
N ASP A 5 -24.28 42.12 3.03
CA ASP A 5 -23.57 43.36 2.66
C ASP A 5 -22.17 43.11 2.08
N GLY A 6 -21.61 41.91 2.28
CA GLY A 6 -20.21 41.59 1.99
C GLY A 6 -19.98 40.88 0.66
N LEU A 7 -21.03 40.48 -0.07
CA LEU A 7 -20.87 39.79 -1.35
C LEU A 7 -20.31 40.71 -2.46
N PRO A 8 -19.43 40.19 -3.33
CA PRO A 8 -18.99 40.87 -4.55
C PRO A 8 -20.16 41.26 -5.45
N ALA A 9 -20.02 42.34 -6.22
CA ALA A 9 -21.10 42.92 -7.02
C ALA A 9 -21.69 41.91 -8.02
N GLU A 10 -20.84 41.07 -8.61
CA GLU A 10 -21.17 40.01 -9.54
C GLU A 10 -21.99 38.86 -8.91
N SER A 11 -21.94 38.70 -7.58
CA SER A 11 -22.60 37.61 -6.84
C SER A 11 -23.85 38.08 -6.08
N ARG A 12 -24.09 39.40 -5.97
CA ARG A 12 -25.25 39.95 -5.21
C ARG A 12 -26.60 39.50 -5.77
N GLY A 13 -26.71 39.39 -7.09
CA GLY A 13 -27.95 38.93 -7.74
C GLY A 13 -28.34 37.49 -7.40
N TRP A 14 -27.46 36.71 -6.77
CA TRP A 14 -27.81 35.37 -6.29
C TRP A 14 -28.72 35.39 -5.06
N LEU A 15 -28.72 36.49 -4.28
CA LEU A 15 -29.63 36.65 -3.14
C LEU A 15 -31.09 36.75 -3.58
N ASP A 16 -31.34 37.28 -4.78
CA ASP A 16 -32.68 37.38 -5.37
C ASP A 16 -33.27 36.02 -5.75
N GLU A 17 -32.43 34.97 -5.81
CA GLU A 17 -32.84 33.60 -6.08
C GLU A 17 -33.31 32.85 -4.81
N LEU A 18 -33.10 33.43 -3.63
CA LEU A 18 -33.39 32.80 -2.33
C LEU A 18 -34.77 33.20 -1.80
N ASP A 19 -35.42 32.30 -1.07
CA ASP A 19 -36.69 32.61 -0.45
C ASP A 19 -36.54 33.60 0.73
N PRO A 20 -37.58 34.40 1.05
CA PRO A 20 -37.51 35.37 2.14
C PRO A 20 -37.20 34.77 3.52
N GLY A 21 -37.52 33.49 3.76
CA GLY A 21 -37.17 32.78 5.00
C GLY A 21 -35.67 32.57 5.12
N THR A 22 -35.02 32.15 4.03
CA THR A 22 -33.56 32.02 3.94
C THR A 22 -32.86 33.37 4.16
N LEU A 23 -33.34 34.46 3.53
CA LEU A 23 -32.74 35.79 3.73
C LEU A 23 -32.88 36.31 5.17
N ARG A 24 -34.03 36.07 5.83
CA ARG A 24 -34.18 36.38 7.27
C ARG A 24 -33.23 35.56 8.14
N MET A 25 -32.90 34.34 7.72
CA MET A 25 -31.91 33.53 8.42
C MET A 25 -30.50 34.10 8.24
N PHE A 26 -30.16 34.58 7.05
CA PHE A 26 -28.87 35.21 6.79
C PHE A 26 -28.68 36.45 7.66
N ASP A 27 -29.70 37.31 7.76
CA ASP A 27 -29.67 38.50 8.63
C ASP A 27 -29.41 38.13 10.10
N ARG A 28 -30.09 37.09 10.62
CA ARG A 28 -29.84 36.57 11.98
C ARG A 28 -28.41 36.04 12.15
N LEU A 29 -27.90 35.31 11.17
CA LEU A 29 -26.55 34.75 11.20
C LEU A 29 -25.49 35.85 11.13
N ASP A 30 -25.65 36.83 10.24
CA ASP A 30 -24.76 37.99 10.10
C ASP A 30 -24.67 38.79 11.40
N GLY A 31 -25.77 38.90 12.16
CA GLY A 31 -25.81 39.56 13.47
C GLY A 31 -25.18 38.76 14.63
N VAL A 32 -25.07 37.44 14.52
CA VAL A 32 -24.58 36.55 15.59
C VAL A 32 -23.14 36.06 15.34
N VAL A 33 -22.78 35.91 14.07
CA VAL A 33 -21.61 35.17 13.61
C VAL A 33 -20.66 36.17 12.94
N SER A 34 -19.90 36.91 13.75
CA SER A 34 -18.94 37.91 13.25
C SER A 34 -17.57 37.28 12.92
N PRO A 35 -16.95 37.58 11.75
CA PRO A 35 -15.66 37.03 11.34
C PRO A 35 -14.47 37.35 12.25
N ARG A 36 -14.62 38.30 13.17
CA ARG A 36 -13.54 38.76 14.08
C ARG A 36 -13.78 38.43 15.55
N ALA A 37 -14.72 37.53 15.85
CA ALA A 37 -14.98 37.11 17.22
C ALA A 37 -13.79 36.31 17.79
N PRO A 38 -13.51 36.39 19.11
CA PRO A 38 -12.39 35.67 19.74
C PRO A 38 -12.57 34.13 19.73
N TYR A 39 -13.74 33.62 19.37
CA TYR A 39 -14.04 32.20 19.18
C TYR A 39 -14.44 31.96 17.71
N GLY A 40 -13.95 30.88 17.09
CA GLY A 40 -14.43 30.42 15.80
C GLY A 40 -15.93 30.10 15.81
N TYR A 41 -16.55 30.01 14.64
CA TYR A 41 -18.00 29.84 14.48
C TYR A 41 -18.52 28.56 15.18
N ILE A 42 -17.72 27.50 15.24
CA ILE A 42 -18.07 26.24 15.91
C ILE A 42 -18.26 26.39 17.42
N ASP A 43 -17.44 27.21 18.07
CA ASP A 43 -17.44 27.34 19.52
C ASP A 43 -18.15 28.59 20.02
N ASN A 44 -18.74 29.36 19.11
CA ASN A 44 -19.55 30.52 19.43
C ASN A 44 -20.78 30.09 20.27
N PRO A 45 -20.86 30.48 21.57
CA PRO A 45 -21.98 30.10 22.44
C PRO A 45 -23.32 30.62 21.94
N ARG A 46 -23.34 31.79 21.28
CA ARG A 46 -24.55 32.37 20.70
C ARG A 46 -25.02 31.57 19.50
N PHE A 47 -24.11 31.02 18.70
CA PHE A 47 -24.49 30.10 17.63
C PHE A 47 -25.07 28.80 18.20
N LYS A 48 -24.50 28.25 19.28
CA LYS A 48 -25.03 27.04 19.95
C LYS A 48 -26.43 27.28 20.52
N GLU A 49 -26.67 28.43 21.13
CA GLU A 49 -27.99 28.84 21.62
C GLU A 49 -28.98 29.03 20.45
N LEU A 50 -28.57 29.78 19.42
CA LEU A 50 -29.39 30.07 18.25
C LEU A 50 -29.77 28.78 17.50
N SER A 51 -28.84 27.85 17.34
CA SER A 51 -29.03 26.59 16.60
C SER A 51 -29.73 25.48 17.40
N GLY A 52 -30.06 25.74 18.66
CA GLY A 52 -30.85 24.85 19.50
C GLY A 52 -32.26 24.66 18.90
N GLY A 53 -32.56 23.45 18.43
CA GLY A 53 -33.88 23.09 17.92
C GLY A 53 -34.13 23.40 16.44
N TRP A 54 -33.10 23.80 15.67
CA TRP A 54 -33.24 24.01 14.23
C TRP A 54 -33.65 22.75 13.46
N GLY A 55 -34.60 22.95 12.54
CA GLY A 55 -35.03 21.97 11.57
C GLY A 55 -34.19 22.00 10.29
N GLU A 56 -34.66 21.29 9.27
CA GLU A 56 -33.93 21.12 8.02
C GLU A 56 -33.75 22.43 7.24
N ALA A 57 -34.78 23.28 7.19
CA ALA A 57 -34.77 24.53 6.44
C ALA A 57 -33.73 25.51 7.02
N GLU A 58 -33.66 25.64 8.35
CA GLU A 58 -32.69 26.49 9.04
C GLU A 58 -31.26 26.00 8.80
N TRP A 59 -31.02 24.69 8.83
CA TRP A 59 -29.70 24.14 8.53
C TRP A 59 -29.30 24.29 7.07
N ARG A 60 -30.26 24.25 6.14
CA ARG A 60 -30.02 24.49 4.71
C ARG A 60 -29.68 25.95 4.43
N ALA A 61 -30.45 26.88 5.00
CA ALA A 61 -30.13 28.30 4.95
C ALA A 61 -28.75 28.58 5.59
N THR A 62 -28.44 27.97 6.74
CA THR A 62 -27.11 28.08 7.37
C THR A 62 -25.99 27.59 6.46
N ALA A 63 -26.22 26.51 5.71
CA ALA A 63 -25.24 25.96 4.78
C ALA A 63 -25.02 26.85 3.56
N LEU A 64 -26.09 27.42 2.98
CA LEU A 64 -26.00 28.41 1.91
C LEU A 64 -25.27 29.67 2.38
N TRP A 65 -25.63 30.17 3.56
CA TRP A 65 -24.97 31.31 4.20
C TRP A 65 -23.47 31.05 4.38
N ALA A 66 -23.11 29.90 4.96
CA ALA A 66 -21.71 29.53 5.18
C ALA A 66 -20.93 29.44 3.87
N GLN A 67 -21.54 28.88 2.82
CA GLN A 67 -20.92 28.79 1.50
C GLN A 67 -20.74 30.18 0.85
N LEU A 68 -21.74 31.05 0.92
CA LEU A 68 -21.65 32.39 0.36
C LEU A 68 -20.67 33.28 1.11
N LEU A 69 -20.50 33.04 2.42
CA LEU A 69 -19.51 33.77 3.22
C LEU A 69 -18.07 33.48 2.78
N THR A 70 -17.80 32.37 2.08
CA THR A 70 -16.45 32.11 1.52
C THR A 70 -16.09 33.04 0.36
N LEU A 71 -17.04 33.83 -0.13
CA LEU A 71 -16.84 34.79 -1.22
C LEU A 71 -16.60 36.22 -0.72
N THR A 72 -16.70 36.45 0.58
CA THR A 72 -16.43 37.76 1.17
C THR A 72 -14.94 37.88 1.52
N ASP A 73 -14.43 39.11 1.62
CA ASP A 73 -13.01 39.37 1.95
C ASP A 73 -12.62 39.04 3.42
N ASP A 74 -13.53 38.46 4.20
CA ASP A 74 -13.31 38.18 5.62
C ASP A 74 -12.72 36.77 5.88
N VAL A 75 -11.92 36.64 6.94
CA VAL A 75 -11.34 35.36 7.36
C VAL A 75 -12.44 34.43 7.87
N PHE A 76 -12.54 33.23 7.28
CA PHE A 76 -13.60 32.28 7.54
C PHE A 76 -13.11 31.02 8.31
N ASP A 77 -13.95 30.50 9.20
CA ASP A 77 -13.68 29.29 10.01
C ASP A 77 -13.98 27.99 9.23
N TRP A 78 -12.99 27.45 8.50
CA TRP A 78 -13.14 26.23 7.68
C TRP A 78 -13.76 24.99 8.38
N PRO A 79 -13.51 24.72 9.69
CA PRO A 79 -14.16 23.61 10.39
C PRO A 79 -15.68 23.69 10.31
N PHE A 80 -16.25 24.91 10.25
CA PHE A 80 -17.68 25.13 10.18
C PHE A 80 -18.29 24.58 8.89
N LEU A 81 -17.63 24.77 7.73
CA LEU A 81 -18.07 24.17 6.45
C LEU A 81 -18.12 22.65 6.56
N VAL A 82 -17.09 22.04 7.14
CA VAL A 82 -17.03 20.58 7.33
C VAL A 82 -18.15 20.10 8.23
N GLN A 83 -18.45 20.81 9.32
CA GLN A 83 -19.53 20.46 10.24
C GLN A 83 -20.91 20.53 9.56
N VAL A 84 -21.16 21.61 8.82
CA VAL A 84 -22.42 21.80 8.10
C VAL A 84 -22.55 20.79 6.96
N ALA A 85 -21.49 20.54 6.19
CA ALA A 85 -21.45 19.56 5.12
C ALA A 85 -21.72 18.12 5.59
N ARG A 86 -21.41 17.78 6.84
CA ARG A 86 -21.73 16.46 7.43
C ARG A 86 -23.22 16.26 7.66
N ARG A 87 -24.02 17.33 7.67
CA ARG A 87 -25.48 17.24 7.78
C ARG A 87 -26.07 16.71 6.48
N ARG A 88 -27.00 15.76 6.60
CA ARG A 88 -27.73 15.20 5.47
C ARG A 88 -28.94 16.09 5.19
N LEU A 89 -28.73 17.14 4.39
CA LEU A 89 -29.76 18.10 4.02
C LEU A 89 -30.37 17.72 2.67
N ASN A 90 -31.67 17.91 2.49
CA ASN A 90 -32.31 17.69 1.19
C ASN A 90 -32.23 18.96 0.36
N TRP A 91 -31.38 18.95 -0.65
CA TRP A 91 -31.14 20.11 -1.50
C TRP A 91 -32.06 20.11 -2.72
N THR A 92 -32.61 21.26 -3.06
CA THR A 92 -33.30 21.47 -4.34
C THR A 92 -32.29 21.56 -5.49
N PRO A 93 -32.70 21.32 -6.75
CA PRO A 93 -31.83 21.53 -7.92
C PRO A 93 -31.21 22.93 -7.96
N ARG A 94 -31.99 23.97 -7.65
CA ARG A 94 -31.54 25.36 -7.69
C ARG A 94 -30.49 25.67 -6.63
N GLU A 95 -30.68 25.18 -5.40
CA GLU A 95 -29.70 25.35 -4.33
C GLU A 95 -28.39 24.61 -4.64
N ARG A 96 -28.46 23.40 -5.22
CA ARG A 96 -27.26 22.67 -5.67
C ARG A 96 -26.50 23.48 -6.73
N GLU A 97 -27.19 24.03 -7.71
CA GLU A 97 -26.59 24.90 -8.73
C GLU A 97 -25.90 26.12 -8.10
N LEU A 98 -26.58 26.82 -7.18
CA LEU A 98 -26.02 27.96 -6.48
C LEU A 98 -24.74 27.59 -5.71
N LEU A 99 -24.76 26.49 -4.95
CA LEU A 99 -23.58 25.99 -4.22
C LEU A 99 -22.38 25.79 -5.17
N TRP A 100 -22.60 25.18 -6.33
CA TRP A 100 -21.52 24.93 -7.29
C TRP A 100 -21.01 26.20 -7.99
N ARG A 101 -21.87 27.20 -8.24
CA ARG A 101 -21.44 28.50 -8.79
C ARG A 101 -20.43 29.21 -7.88
N THR A 102 -20.53 29.03 -6.56
CA THR A 102 -19.58 29.63 -5.60
C THR A 102 -18.14 29.10 -5.72
N THR A 103 -17.95 27.92 -6.33
CA THR A 103 -16.64 27.26 -6.42
C THR A 103 -15.74 27.78 -7.54
N GLY A 104 -16.18 28.80 -8.30
CA GLY A 104 -15.44 29.37 -9.43
C GLY A 104 -14.43 30.46 -9.07
N SER A 105 -14.52 31.02 -7.86
CA SER A 105 -13.77 32.22 -7.42
C SER A 105 -12.93 31.90 -6.17
N VAL A 106 -12.17 30.83 -6.23
CA VAL A 106 -11.51 30.28 -5.03
C VAL A 106 -10.25 31.08 -4.70
N SER A 107 -10.22 31.69 -3.52
CA SER A 107 -9.00 32.23 -2.91
C SER A 107 -7.99 31.10 -2.66
N GLU A 108 -6.69 31.34 -2.89
CA GLU A 108 -5.64 30.33 -2.65
C GLU A 108 -5.64 29.79 -1.20
N ARG A 109 -6.15 30.59 -0.25
CA ARG A 109 -6.36 30.17 1.14
C ARG A 109 -7.68 29.39 1.27
N TYR A 110 -7.59 28.11 1.65
CA TYR A 110 -8.72 27.21 1.98
C TYR A 110 -9.50 26.62 0.80
N ALA A 111 -8.86 26.54 -0.36
CA ALA A 111 -9.52 26.23 -1.63
C ALA A 111 -10.29 24.91 -1.70
N ASP A 112 -9.82 23.86 -1.02
CA ASP A 112 -10.50 22.57 -1.01
C ASP A 112 -11.73 22.56 -0.08
N THR A 113 -11.67 23.24 1.07
CA THR A 113 -12.76 23.28 2.04
C THR A 113 -14.05 23.91 1.50
N VAL A 114 -13.94 24.82 0.53
CA VAL A 114 -15.05 25.41 -0.22
C VAL A 114 -15.87 24.35 -0.97
N LEU A 115 -15.29 23.17 -1.24
CA LEU A 115 -15.98 22.06 -1.90
C LEU A 115 -16.79 21.19 -0.94
N GLU A 116 -16.65 21.33 0.39
CA GLU A 116 -17.26 20.40 1.35
C GLU A 116 -18.80 20.38 1.24
N ILE A 117 -19.44 21.55 1.25
CA ILE A 117 -20.90 21.64 1.12
C ILE A 117 -21.36 21.25 -0.30
N PRO A 118 -20.81 21.81 -1.40
CA PRO A 118 -21.21 21.45 -2.76
C PRO A 118 -21.07 19.96 -3.07
N VAL A 119 -19.95 19.33 -2.70
CA VAL A 119 -19.72 17.89 -2.91
C VAL A 119 -20.69 17.06 -2.07
N SER A 120 -20.93 17.44 -0.81
CA SER A 120 -21.90 16.74 0.04
C SER A 120 -23.32 16.81 -0.53
N ALA A 121 -23.71 17.96 -1.08
CA ALA A 121 -25.04 18.22 -1.64
C ALA A 121 -25.37 17.34 -2.86
N VAL A 122 -24.36 16.88 -3.61
CA VAL A 122 -24.55 16.04 -4.81
C VAL A 122 -24.17 14.58 -4.60
N ARG A 123 -23.52 14.22 -3.48
CA ARG A 123 -22.92 12.90 -3.27
C ARG A 123 -23.89 11.71 -3.44
N ARG A 124 -25.17 11.91 -3.15
CA ARG A 124 -26.21 10.85 -3.17
C ARG A 124 -27.22 11.03 -4.29
N VAL A 125 -26.95 11.98 -5.17
CA VAL A 125 -27.85 12.35 -6.26
C VAL A 125 -27.57 11.43 -7.45
N PRO A 126 -28.60 10.90 -8.13
CA PRO A 126 -28.41 10.13 -9.36
C PRO A 126 -27.58 10.90 -10.41
N VAL A 127 -26.84 10.20 -11.27
CA VAL A 127 -26.00 10.83 -12.31
C VAL A 127 -26.82 11.77 -13.20
N ALA A 128 -28.01 11.34 -13.64
CA ALA A 128 -28.89 12.15 -14.48
C ALA A 128 -29.29 13.50 -13.85
N GLU A 129 -29.44 13.55 -12.52
CA GLU A 129 -29.74 14.80 -11.81
C GLU A 129 -28.50 15.67 -11.55
N ARG A 130 -27.29 15.09 -11.61
CA ARG A 130 -26.02 15.81 -11.49
C ARG A 130 -25.52 16.34 -12.82
N GLU A 131 -25.99 15.81 -13.95
CA GLU A 131 -25.59 16.21 -15.30
C GLU A 131 -25.54 17.74 -15.52
N PRO A 132 -26.55 18.54 -15.09
CA PRO A 132 -26.50 19.99 -15.26
C PRO A 132 -25.35 20.69 -14.51
N LEU A 133 -24.79 20.03 -13.49
CA LEU A 133 -23.72 20.54 -12.64
C LEU A 133 -22.34 20.11 -13.14
N LEU A 134 -22.24 19.20 -14.12
CA LEU A 134 -20.97 18.60 -14.56
C LEU A 134 -19.95 19.66 -15.01
N ALA A 135 -20.39 20.69 -15.72
CA ALA A 135 -19.53 21.78 -16.16
C ALA A 135 -18.92 22.56 -14.97
N LEU A 136 -19.73 22.84 -13.94
CA LEU A 136 -19.30 23.52 -12.72
C LEU A 136 -18.36 22.64 -11.90
N MET A 137 -18.70 21.35 -11.72
CA MET A 137 -17.88 20.37 -11.03
C MET A 137 -16.50 20.21 -11.66
N THR A 138 -16.46 20.12 -13.00
CA THR A 138 -15.22 20.02 -13.78
C THR A 138 -14.40 21.31 -13.70
N HIS A 139 -15.05 22.46 -13.74
CA HIS A 139 -14.38 23.75 -13.55
C HIS A 139 -13.74 23.84 -12.17
N ALA A 140 -14.50 23.53 -11.11
CA ALA A 140 -14.02 23.51 -9.73
C ALA A 140 -12.80 22.60 -9.58
N ARG A 141 -12.86 21.39 -10.16
CA ARG A 141 -11.75 20.44 -10.10
C ARG A 141 -10.48 20.96 -10.80
N ARG A 142 -10.62 21.61 -11.96
CA ARG A 142 -9.47 22.21 -12.68
C ARG A 142 -8.81 23.36 -11.90
N GLN A 143 -9.58 24.12 -11.12
CA GLN A 143 -8.99 25.14 -10.24
C GLN A 143 -8.13 24.50 -9.14
N MET A 144 -8.58 23.37 -8.57
CA MET A 144 -7.83 22.64 -7.54
C MET A 144 -6.49 22.08 -8.04
N GLU A 145 -6.42 21.74 -9.33
CA GLU A 145 -5.23 21.22 -10.00
C GLU A 145 -4.04 22.20 -9.98
N ARG A 146 -4.33 23.51 -9.87
CA ARG A 146 -3.33 24.58 -9.86
C ARG A 146 -2.69 24.76 -8.49
N LEU A 147 -3.23 24.12 -7.46
CA LEU A 147 -2.86 24.34 -6.07
C LEU A 147 -1.98 23.20 -5.54
N PRO A 148 -0.78 23.49 -5.00
CA PRO A 148 0.10 22.46 -4.45
C PRO A 148 -0.56 21.67 -3.32
N GLY A 149 -0.47 20.34 -3.36
CA GLY A 149 -0.89 19.45 -2.27
C GLY A 149 -2.39 19.18 -2.15
N VAL A 150 -3.25 19.88 -2.88
CA VAL A 150 -4.72 19.76 -2.80
C VAL A 150 -5.24 18.39 -3.28
N ILE A 151 -4.50 17.68 -4.12
CA ILE A 151 -4.91 16.38 -4.69
C ILE A 151 -5.06 15.29 -3.61
N ALA A 152 -4.36 15.43 -2.48
CA ALA A 152 -4.48 14.54 -1.32
C ALA A 152 -5.76 14.78 -0.49
N SER A 153 -6.50 15.88 -0.74
CA SER A 153 -7.66 16.26 0.07
C SER A 153 -8.84 15.27 -0.06
N PRO A 154 -9.49 14.86 1.06
CA PRO A 154 -10.63 13.96 1.03
C PRO A 154 -11.84 14.47 0.25
N VAL A 155 -12.07 15.79 0.19
CA VAL A 155 -13.19 16.36 -0.58
C VAL A 155 -12.91 16.34 -2.07
N VAL A 156 -11.67 16.59 -2.48
CA VAL A 156 -11.24 16.48 -3.88
C VAL A 156 -11.34 15.04 -4.35
N ARG A 157 -10.95 14.05 -3.53
CA ARG A 157 -11.16 12.64 -3.87
C ARG A 157 -12.64 12.29 -4.06
N ARG A 158 -13.53 12.85 -3.26
CA ARG A 158 -14.98 12.65 -3.42
C ARG A 158 -15.47 13.30 -4.72
N LEU A 159 -14.97 14.48 -5.08
CA LEU A 159 -15.27 15.11 -6.36
C LEU A 159 -14.79 14.25 -7.54
N ASP A 160 -13.57 13.75 -7.48
CA ASP A 160 -12.98 12.85 -8.49
C ASP A 160 -13.81 11.57 -8.68
N ASP A 161 -14.28 10.95 -7.59
CA ASP A 161 -15.18 9.79 -7.67
C ASP A 161 -16.53 10.12 -8.34
N LEU A 162 -17.08 11.31 -8.07
CA LEU A 162 -18.32 11.76 -8.70
C LEU A 162 -18.11 12.08 -10.19
N LEU A 163 -16.95 12.62 -10.58
CA LEU A 163 -16.60 12.89 -11.98
C LEU A 163 -16.35 11.58 -12.73
N ALA A 164 -15.61 10.65 -12.15
CA ALA A 164 -15.39 9.32 -12.72
C ALA A 164 -16.70 8.59 -13.01
N GLU A 165 -17.70 8.75 -12.13
CA GLU A 165 -19.03 8.18 -12.34
C GLU A 165 -19.81 8.81 -13.51
N HIS A 166 -19.70 10.12 -13.74
CA HIS A 166 -20.31 10.76 -14.92
C HIS A 166 -19.64 10.30 -16.21
N LEU A 167 -18.33 10.10 -16.14
CA LEU A 167 -17.52 9.68 -17.27
C LEU A 167 -17.58 8.16 -17.51
N ALA A 168 -18.50 7.43 -16.89
CA ALA A 168 -18.57 5.96 -17.03
C ALA A 168 -18.76 5.48 -18.49
N GLY A 169 -19.27 6.34 -19.39
CA GLY A 169 -19.34 6.06 -20.83
C GLY A 169 -18.02 6.19 -21.60
N ASP A 170 -16.99 6.77 -20.97
CA ASP A 170 -15.62 6.92 -21.47
C ASP A 170 -14.65 6.28 -20.45
N PRO A 171 -14.32 4.98 -20.61
CA PRO A 171 -13.52 4.21 -19.66
C PRO A 171 -12.18 4.90 -19.31
N GLY A 172 -11.45 5.39 -20.31
CA GLY A 172 -10.17 6.08 -20.11
C GLY A 172 -10.33 7.37 -19.31
N ALA A 173 -11.31 8.21 -19.65
CA ALA A 173 -11.56 9.46 -18.93
C ALA A 173 -12.02 9.22 -17.48
N ALA A 174 -12.86 8.21 -17.24
CA ALA A 174 -13.30 7.84 -15.90
C ALA A 174 -12.12 7.45 -14.99
N VAL A 175 -11.17 6.68 -15.52
CA VAL A 175 -9.99 6.27 -14.75
C VAL A 175 -9.07 7.46 -14.47
N ARG A 176 -8.84 8.34 -15.45
CA ARG A 176 -8.03 9.57 -15.23
C ARG A 176 -8.66 10.51 -14.19
N ALA A 177 -9.98 10.57 -14.12
CA ALA A 177 -10.67 11.31 -13.05
C ALA A 177 -10.45 10.65 -11.69
N LEU A 178 -10.59 9.32 -11.61
CA LEU A 178 -10.44 8.56 -10.36
C LEU A 178 -9.00 8.58 -9.81
N LEU A 179 -8.02 8.43 -10.71
CA LEU A 179 -6.59 8.34 -10.43
C LEU A 179 -5.86 9.50 -11.14
N PRO A 180 -5.61 10.63 -10.46
CA PRO A 180 -4.79 11.69 -11.00
C PRO A 180 -3.37 11.19 -11.36
N ALA A 181 -2.82 11.71 -12.45
CA ALA A 181 -1.48 11.42 -12.97
C ALA A 181 -0.38 12.09 -12.12
N ASP A 182 -0.27 11.70 -10.85
CA ASP A 182 0.65 12.30 -9.88
C ASP A 182 1.99 11.57 -9.77
N ASP A 183 2.10 10.38 -10.35
CA ASP A 183 3.32 9.59 -10.39
C ASP A 183 3.40 8.77 -11.69
N ALA A 184 4.62 8.34 -12.04
CA ALA A 184 4.87 7.61 -13.29
C ALA A 184 4.19 6.22 -13.33
N PHE A 185 3.81 5.65 -12.18
CA PHE A 185 3.04 4.41 -12.15
C PHE A 185 1.57 4.70 -12.49
N ALA A 186 0.99 5.81 -12.03
CA ALA A 186 -0.33 6.25 -12.46
C ALA A 186 -0.37 6.50 -13.98
N ASP A 187 0.66 7.12 -14.56
CA ASP A 187 0.80 7.27 -16.01
C ASP A 187 0.81 5.92 -16.74
N LEU A 188 1.61 4.97 -16.24
CA LEU A 188 1.61 3.59 -16.75
C LEU A 188 0.22 2.95 -16.66
N LEU A 189 -0.52 3.16 -15.56
CA LEU A 189 -1.87 2.63 -15.41
C LEU A 189 -2.84 3.24 -16.43
N HIS A 190 -2.73 4.54 -16.70
CA HIS A 190 -3.53 5.20 -17.72
C HIS A 190 -3.25 4.66 -19.12
N ASP A 191 -1.98 4.56 -19.47
CA ASP A 191 -1.57 4.24 -20.84
C ASP A 191 -1.75 2.75 -21.17
N GLU A 192 -1.46 1.85 -20.22
CA GLU A 192 -1.54 0.41 -20.46
C GLU A 192 -2.89 -0.22 -20.02
N TYR A 193 -3.55 0.34 -18.99
CA TYR A 193 -4.70 -0.31 -18.34
C TYR A 193 -5.96 0.57 -18.25
N GLY A 194 -5.93 1.84 -18.69
CA GLY A 194 -7.02 2.80 -18.49
C GLY A 194 -8.37 2.30 -19.01
N GLU A 195 -8.41 1.82 -20.25
CA GLU A 195 -9.63 1.26 -20.85
C GLU A 195 -10.18 0.06 -20.06
N ARG A 196 -9.31 -0.86 -19.64
CA ARG A 196 -9.71 -2.07 -18.91
C ARG A 196 -10.18 -1.75 -17.50
N LEU A 197 -9.47 -0.86 -16.80
CA LEU A 197 -9.86 -0.36 -15.47
C LEU A 197 -11.20 0.37 -15.52
N GLY A 198 -11.49 1.10 -16.61
CA GLY A 198 -12.77 1.76 -16.80
C GLY A 198 -13.92 0.79 -17.12
N ARG A 199 -13.67 -0.34 -17.79
CA ARG A 199 -14.69 -1.40 -17.92
C ARG A 199 -15.08 -2.04 -16.58
N VAL A 200 -14.12 -2.14 -15.66
CA VAL A 200 -14.37 -2.56 -14.27
C VAL A 200 -14.52 -1.38 -13.32
N LEU A 201 -14.99 -0.22 -13.79
CA LEU A 201 -15.05 1.02 -13.01
C LEU A 201 -15.72 0.87 -11.63
N PRO A 202 -16.84 0.13 -11.44
CA PRO A 202 -17.40 -0.09 -10.11
C PRO A 202 -16.41 -0.74 -9.12
N MET A 203 -15.56 -1.64 -9.61
CA MET A 203 -14.49 -2.24 -8.83
C MET A 203 -13.31 -1.27 -8.66
N ALA A 204 -12.88 -0.58 -9.72
CA ALA A 204 -11.78 0.38 -9.63
C ALA A 204 -12.06 1.51 -8.62
N ARG A 205 -13.28 2.07 -8.64
CA ARG A 205 -13.77 3.03 -7.64
C ARG A 205 -13.72 2.44 -6.25
N HIS A 206 -14.12 1.17 -6.08
CA HIS A 206 -14.07 0.48 -4.79
C HIS A 206 -12.64 0.30 -4.28
N TRP A 207 -11.69 -0.12 -5.13
CA TRP A 207 -10.27 -0.22 -4.78
C TRP A 207 -9.71 1.14 -4.31
N ALA A 208 -10.06 2.24 -4.98
CA ALA A 208 -9.64 3.59 -4.60
C ALA A 208 -10.16 4.06 -3.23
N THR A 209 -11.12 3.35 -2.63
CA THR A 209 -11.60 3.62 -1.25
C THR A 209 -10.78 2.95 -0.16
N ALA A 210 -9.79 2.12 -0.51
CA ALA A 210 -8.91 1.45 0.44
C ALA A 210 -7.92 2.44 1.07
N THR A 211 -8.43 3.35 1.91
CA THR A 211 -7.68 4.43 2.59
C THR A 211 -7.30 4.08 4.03
N ALA A 212 -8.05 3.18 4.68
CA ALA A 212 -7.82 2.70 6.04
C ALA A 212 -6.66 1.68 6.12
N ALA A 213 -6.08 1.46 7.31
CA ALA A 213 -4.96 0.52 7.47
C ALA A 213 -5.31 -0.94 7.11
N ASN A 214 -6.57 -1.36 7.32
CA ASN A 214 -7.08 -2.70 7.05
C ASN A 214 -8.49 -2.62 6.43
N PRO A 215 -8.91 -3.63 5.64
CA PRO A 215 -10.27 -3.66 5.11
C PRO A 215 -11.27 -3.92 6.24
N SER A 216 -12.42 -3.25 6.19
CA SER A 216 -13.55 -3.61 7.05
C SER A 216 -14.30 -4.81 6.45
N ARG A 217 -15.06 -5.55 7.28
CA ARG A 217 -15.91 -6.65 6.80
C ARG A 217 -16.85 -6.21 5.68
N ARG A 218 -17.46 -5.02 5.81
CA ARG A 218 -18.31 -4.43 4.77
C ARG A 218 -17.53 -4.15 3.49
N TRP A 219 -16.30 -3.65 3.59
CA TRP A 219 -15.46 -3.40 2.43
C TRP A 219 -15.15 -4.69 1.65
N THR A 220 -14.78 -5.76 2.36
CA THR A 220 -14.48 -7.06 1.74
C THR A 220 -15.72 -7.69 1.09
N GLN A 221 -16.89 -7.59 1.73
CA GLN A 221 -18.14 -8.07 1.15
C GLN A 221 -18.46 -7.35 -0.18
N VAL A 222 -18.39 -6.02 -0.17
CA VAL A 222 -18.64 -5.16 -1.34
C VAL A 222 -17.64 -5.45 -2.47
N ALA A 223 -16.39 -5.80 -2.14
CA ALA A 223 -15.39 -6.24 -3.10
C ALA A 223 -15.75 -7.61 -3.70
N ALA A 224 -16.12 -8.59 -2.88
CA ALA A 224 -16.51 -9.91 -3.36
C ALA A 224 -17.70 -9.86 -4.33
N GLU A 225 -18.70 -9.03 -4.04
CA GLU A 225 -19.88 -8.81 -4.89
C GLU A 225 -19.55 -8.19 -6.26
N ARG A 226 -18.44 -7.44 -6.36
CA ARG A 226 -18.02 -6.72 -7.58
C ARG A 226 -16.93 -7.45 -8.36
N LEU A 227 -16.38 -8.53 -7.81
CA LEU A 227 -15.21 -9.21 -8.36
C LEU A 227 -15.60 -9.97 -9.63
N THR A 228 -15.05 -9.54 -10.76
CA THR A 228 -15.19 -10.20 -12.06
C THR A 228 -13.89 -10.90 -12.44
N PRO A 229 -13.92 -11.88 -13.38
CA PRO A 229 -12.70 -12.48 -13.93
C PRO A 229 -11.73 -11.43 -14.50
N GLU A 230 -12.23 -10.45 -15.25
CA GLU A 230 -11.41 -9.34 -15.77
C GLU A 230 -10.77 -8.51 -14.65
N ALA A 231 -11.48 -8.26 -13.54
CA ALA A 231 -10.91 -7.57 -12.38
C ALA A 231 -9.81 -8.41 -11.71
N ALA A 232 -9.97 -9.74 -11.59
CA ALA A 232 -8.95 -10.63 -11.05
C ALA A 232 -7.69 -10.69 -11.94
N GLU A 233 -7.87 -10.72 -13.26
CA GLU A 233 -6.77 -10.62 -14.23
C GLU A 233 -6.01 -9.30 -14.11
N LEU A 234 -6.74 -8.17 -14.02
CA LEU A 234 -6.14 -6.84 -13.81
C LEU A 234 -5.35 -6.78 -12.50
N VAL A 235 -5.86 -7.35 -11.41
CA VAL A 235 -5.12 -7.46 -10.14
C VAL A 235 -3.79 -8.20 -10.36
N ARG A 236 -3.80 -9.34 -11.06
CA ARG A 236 -2.59 -10.12 -11.34
C ARG A 236 -1.58 -9.33 -12.17
N GLU A 237 -2.04 -8.71 -13.26
CA GLU A 237 -1.18 -7.99 -14.19
C GLU A 237 -0.57 -6.73 -13.56
N ILE A 238 -1.41 -5.89 -12.94
CA ILE A 238 -0.99 -4.60 -12.37
C ILE A 238 -0.09 -4.82 -11.14
N LEU A 239 -0.47 -5.69 -10.20
CA LEU A 239 0.40 -6.02 -9.08
C LEU A 239 1.71 -6.68 -9.57
N GLY A 240 1.66 -7.42 -10.68
CA GLY A 240 2.83 -7.99 -11.37
C GLY A 240 3.85 -6.95 -11.85
N ARG A 241 3.45 -5.69 -12.06
CA ARG A 241 4.37 -4.60 -12.44
C ARG A 241 5.16 -4.03 -11.27
N VAL A 242 4.61 -4.11 -10.05
CA VAL A 242 5.19 -3.48 -8.84
C VAL A 242 6.62 -3.95 -8.55
N PRO A 243 6.97 -5.25 -8.63
CA PRO A 243 8.33 -5.72 -8.32
C PRO A 243 9.41 -5.19 -9.27
N ALA A 244 9.06 -4.94 -10.53
CA ALA A 244 9.97 -4.43 -11.55
C ALA A 244 10.04 -2.90 -11.56
N TYR A 245 8.97 -2.22 -11.13
CA TYR A 245 8.89 -0.77 -11.11
C TYR A 245 9.89 -0.14 -10.13
N ARG A 246 10.39 1.05 -10.48
CA ARG A 246 11.39 1.81 -9.73
C ARG A 246 10.95 3.26 -9.62
N GLU A 247 11.38 3.88 -8.54
CA GLU A 247 11.13 5.29 -8.25
C GLU A 247 11.64 6.22 -9.35
N GLY A 248 10.91 7.31 -9.57
CA GLY A 248 11.23 8.38 -10.52
C GLY A 248 11.26 9.75 -9.85
N LEU A 249 11.91 10.72 -10.49
CA LEU A 249 11.89 12.11 -10.03
C LEU A 249 10.56 12.77 -10.39
N ARG A 250 10.03 13.56 -9.45
CA ARG A 250 8.83 14.36 -9.63
C ARG A 250 9.06 15.75 -9.03
N HIS A 251 8.66 16.81 -9.73
CA HIS A 251 8.62 18.14 -9.14
C HIS A 251 7.34 18.32 -8.30
N ASN A 252 7.46 18.56 -7.00
CA ASN A 252 6.31 18.72 -6.10
C ASN A 252 5.76 20.15 -6.01
N GLY A 253 6.22 21.05 -6.89
CA GLY A 253 5.92 22.48 -6.85
C GLY A 253 7.03 23.34 -6.23
N TYR A 254 7.97 22.73 -5.50
CA TYR A 254 9.09 23.41 -4.87
C TYR A 254 10.44 22.81 -5.25
N VAL A 255 10.54 21.48 -5.24
CA VAL A 255 11.77 20.73 -5.49
C VAL A 255 11.48 19.42 -6.20
N GLU A 256 12.50 18.85 -6.82
CA GLU A 256 12.45 17.46 -7.27
C GLU A 256 12.51 16.51 -6.07
N VAL A 257 11.54 15.62 -6.00
CA VAL A 257 11.45 14.55 -5.00
C VAL A 257 11.44 13.20 -5.70
N LEU A 258 12.12 12.24 -5.11
CA LEU A 258 12.12 10.87 -5.59
C LEU A 258 10.84 10.17 -5.10
N VAL A 259 9.97 9.80 -6.03
CA VAL A 259 8.65 9.22 -5.76
C VAL A 259 8.63 7.79 -6.27
N TYR A 260 8.24 6.86 -5.41
CA TYR A 260 7.88 5.51 -5.83
C TYR A 260 6.42 5.47 -6.25
N LEU A 261 5.49 5.55 -5.29
CA LEU A 261 4.05 5.59 -5.54
C LEU A 261 3.43 6.71 -4.71
N GLU A 262 2.62 7.56 -5.34
CA GLU A 262 1.83 8.56 -4.63
C GLU A 262 0.65 7.92 -3.88
N HIS A 263 0.05 8.72 -2.99
CA HIS A 263 -0.98 8.26 -2.07
C HIS A 263 -2.18 7.60 -2.76
N ARG A 264 -2.65 8.16 -3.89
CA ARG A 264 -3.82 7.62 -4.61
C ARG A 264 -3.51 6.32 -5.33
N THR A 265 -2.35 6.23 -5.97
CA THR A 265 -1.86 4.99 -6.60
C THR A 265 -1.66 3.90 -5.56
N ALA A 266 -1.07 4.24 -4.41
CA ALA A 266 -0.87 3.31 -3.30
C ALA A 266 -2.21 2.80 -2.71
N ASP A 267 -3.24 3.65 -2.61
CA ASP A 267 -4.58 3.24 -2.16
C ASP A 267 -5.23 2.29 -3.16
N LEU A 268 -5.16 2.58 -4.46
CA LEU A 268 -5.69 1.70 -5.51
C LEU A 268 -5.04 0.30 -5.45
N LEU A 269 -3.71 0.26 -5.39
CA LEU A 269 -2.95 -1.00 -5.27
C LEU A 269 -3.26 -1.74 -3.96
N ARG A 270 -3.47 -1.01 -2.86
CA ARG A 270 -3.91 -1.61 -1.59
C ARG A 270 -5.29 -2.24 -1.71
N GLY A 271 -6.22 -1.60 -2.42
CA GLY A 271 -7.51 -2.17 -2.77
C GLY A 271 -7.38 -3.48 -3.55
N MET A 272 -6.55 -3.48 -4.60
CA MET A 272 -6.26 -4.68 -5.40
C MET A 272 -5.66 -5.81 -4.54
N ILE A 273 -4.71 -5.48 -3.67
CA ILE A 273 -4.09 -6.43 -2.74
C ILE A 273 -5.14 -7.05 -1.81
N TRP A 274 -6.02 -6.24 -1.21
CA TRP A 274 -7.05 -6.74 -0.31
C TRP A 274 -8.05 -7.66 -1.03
N THR A 275 -8.29 -7.43 -2.33
CA THR A 275 -9.11 -8.35 -3.14
C THR A 275 -8.45 -9.68 -3.46
N CYS A 276 -7.14 -9.84 -3.22
CA CYS A 276 -6.46 -11.11 -3.34
C CYS A 276 -6.79 -12.12 -2.23
N GLU A 277 -7.34 -11.67 -1.10
CA GLU A 277 -7.64 -12.54 0.04
C GLU A 277 -8.55 -13.73 -0.31
N PRO A 278 -9.71 -13.55 -0.98
CA PRO A 278 -10.58 -14.65 -1.39
C PRO A 278 -10.15 -15.39 -2.67
N LEU A 279 -9.08 -14.98 -3.36
CA LEU A 279 -8.68 -15.59 -4.64
C LEU A 279 -7.93 -16.91 -4.41
N ASP A 280 -8.55 -18.04 -4.78
CA ASP A 280 -7.90 -19.36 -4.72
C ASP A 280 -7.08 -19.63 -5.99
N GLU A 281 -6.01 -18.85 -6.14
CA GLU A 281 -5.17 -18.86 -7.33
C GLU A 281 -3.68 -19.05 -6.97
N PRO A 282 -2.94 -19.97 -7.63
CA PRO A 282 -1.56 -20.30 -7.27
C PRO A 282 -0.58 -19.12 -7.33
N TRP A 283 -0.88 -18.08 -8.12
CA TRP A 283 -0.02 -16.92 -8.28
C TRP A 283 -0.08 -15.94 -7.10
N VAL A 284 -1.12 -16.01 -6.25
CA VAL A 284 -1.42 -14.96 -5.27
C VAL A 284 -0.35 -14.84 -4.20
N THR A 285 -0.03 -15.94 -3.51
CA THR A 285 0.94 -15.93 -2.40
C THR A 285 2.29 -15.39 -2.87
N GLY A 286 2.77 -15.87 -4.02
CA GLY A 286 4.05 -15.43 -4.57
C GLY A 286 4.05 -13.97 -5.01
N LEU A 287 2.99 -13.53 -5.68
CA LEU A 287 2.87 -12.14 -6.12
C LEU A 287 2.81 -11.17 -4.93
N LEU A 288 2.04 -11.49 -3.89
CA LEU A 288 1.98 -10.68 -2.67
C LEU A 288 3.33 -10.64 -1.94
N GLY A 289 4.08 -11.75 -1.95
CA GLY A 289 5.45 -11.81 -1.43
C GLY A 289 6.40 -10.89 -2.18
N ASP A 290 6.39 -10.93 -3.51
CA ASP A 290 7.20 -10.06 -4.37
C ASP A 290 6.82 -8.57 -4.21
N VAL A 291 5.51 -8.26 -4.10
CA VAL A 291 5.02 -6.89 -3.83
C VAL A 291 5.46 -6.39 -2.45
N ALA A 292 5.31 -7.22 -1.41
CA ALA A 292 5.72 -6.88 -0.04
C ALA A 292 7.22 -6.59 0.03
N LEU A 293 8.05 -7.40 -0.65
CA LEU A 293 9.49 -7.18 -0.73
C LEU A 293 9.84 -5.90 -1.49
N ALA A 294 9.26 -5.70 -2.68
CA ALA A 294 9.60 -4.57 -3.55
C ALA A 294 9.23 -3.20 -2.93
N THR A 295 8.11 -3.15 -2.20
CA THR A 295 7.63 -1.95 -1.52
C THR A 295 8.22 -1.79 -0.12
N GLY A 296 8.69 -2.87 0.51
CA GLY A 296 9.28 -2.88 1.85
C GLY A 296 10.76 -2.47 1.91
N ILE A 297 11.52 -2.60 0.82
CA ILE A 297 12.91 -2.14 0.75
C ILE A 297 12.98 -0.62 0.56
N GLY A 298 14.09 -0.01 0.97
CA GLY A 298 14.29 1.44 0.84
C GLY A 298 14.53 1.90 -0.61
N MET A 299 14.40 3.21 -0.80
CA MET A 299 14.69 3.89 -2.08
C MET A 299 16.14 3.57 -2.51
N GLY A 300 16.38 3.36 -3.80
CA GLY A 300 17.64 2.85 -4.33
C GLY A 300 17.85 1.34 -4.09
N GLY A 301 16.86 0.64 -3.54
CA GLY A 301 16.93 -0.80 -3.22
C GLY A 301 17.65 -1.13 -1.92
N SER A 302 18.00 -0.13 -1.10
CA SER A 302 18.65 -0.29 0.19
C SER A 302 18.24 0.82 1.17
N GLY A 303 18.65 0.71 2.44
CA GLY A 303 18.40 1.73 3.46
C GLY A 303 17.32 1.36 4.50
N PRO A 304 17.17 2.18 5.56
CA PRO A 304 16.34 1.88 6.73
C PRO A 304 14.84 2.11 6.52
N ASN A 305 14.47 2.84 5.47
CA ASN A 305 13.09 3.15 5.13
C ASN A 305 12.52 2.13 4.14
N ALA A 306 11.21 2.21 3.89
CA ALA A 306 10.56 1.44 2.84
C ALA A 306 10.11 2.39 1.72
N ARG A 307 10.09 1.90 0.48
CA ARG A 307 9.53 2.61 -0.69
C ARG A 307 8.07 2.98 -0.49
N ASN A 308 7.28 2.06 0.05
CA ASN A 308 5.89 2.31 0.40
C ASN A 308 5.40 1.36 1.50
N GLU A 309 5.41 1.84 2.76
CA GLU A 309 4.99 1.04 3.91
C GLU A 309 3.51 0.62 3.85
N ARG A 310 2.64 1.41 3.20
CA ARG A 310 1.20 1.12 3.14
C ARG A 310 0.93 -0.10 2.26
N VAL A 311 1.54 -0.14 1.08
CA VAL A 311 1.43 -1.27 0.13
C VAL A 311 2.11 -2.51 0.71
N ALA A 312 3.30 -2.37 1.31
CA ALA A 312 4.00 -3.49 1.95
C ALA A 312 3.15 -4.13 3.07
N ASN A 313 2.60 -3.30 3.96
CA ASN A 313 1.76 -3.78 5.06
C ASN A 313 0.42 -4.37 4.58
N ALA A 314 -0.14 -3.87 3.48
CA ALA A 314 -1.33 -4.46 2.88
C ALA A 314 -1.06 -5.88 2.39
N ALA A 315 0.03 -6.09 1.64
CA ALA A 315 0.41 -7.39 1.12
C ALA A 315 0.70 -8.38 2.25
N LEU A 316 1.48 -7.97 3.26
CA LEU A 316 1.73 -8.77 4.46
C LEU A 316 0.44 -9.08 5.24
N GLY A 317 -0.51 -8.15 5.31
CA GLY A 317 -1.78 -8.37 5.98
C GLY A 317 -2.65 -9.42 5.28
N VAL A 318 -2.61 -9.50 3.96
CA VAL A 318 -3.32 -10.53 3.20
C VAL A 318 -2.61 -11.88 3.33
N LEU A 319 -1.27 -11.90 3.27
CA LEU A 319 -0.49 -13.13 3.53
C LEU A 319 -0.77 -13.70 4.93
N ASP A 320 -0.88 -12.85 5.95
CA ASP A 320 -1.23 -13.25 7.32
C ASP A 320 -2.61 -13.94 7.39
N ARG A 321 -3.63 -13.35 6.74
CA ARG A 321 -4.99 -13.87 6.75
C ARG A 321 -5.15 -15.14 5.91
N ARG A 322 -4.42 -15.25 4.79
CA ARG A 322 -4.33 -16.50 4.01
C ARG A 322 -3.61 -17.59 4.80
N GLY A 323 -2.57 -17.22 5.55
CA GLY A 323 -1.74 -18.15 6.29
C GLY A 323 -1.05 -19.17 5.37
N GLY A 324 -0.73 -20.34 5.91
CA GLY A 324 -0.14 -21.44 5.15
C GLY A 324 1.39 -21.46 5.13
N LEU A 325 1.93 -22.66 4.92
CA LEU A 325 3.37 -22.91 4.82
C LEU A 325 3.98 -22.30 3.54
N ASP A 326 3.17 -22.12 2.49
CA ASP A 326 3.55 -21.53 1.21
C ASP A 326 3.93 -20.04 1.33
N ALA A 327 3.44 -19.32 2.36
CA ALA A 327 3.81 -17.94 2.63
C ALA A 327 5.21 -17.79 3.25
N VAL A 328 5.73 -18.83 3.91
CA VAL A 328 6.95 -18.75 4.72
C VAL A 328 8.19 -18.38 3.91
N PRO A 329 8.46 -18.97 2.72
CA PRO A 329 9.61 -18.59 1.90
C PRO A 329 9.60 -17.10 1.50
N TRP A 330 8.41 -16.52 1.30
CA TRP A 330 8.26 -15.12 0.95
C TRP A 330 8.51 -14.20 2.15
N LEU A 331 7.97 -14.56 3.32
CA LEU A 331 8.23 -13.85 4.58
C LEU A 331 9.72 -13.87 4.94
N ALA A 332 10.41 -15.00 4.71
CA ALA A 332 11.85 -15.11 4.89
C ALA A 332 12.64 -14.15 3.98
N ARG A 333 12.25 -14.04 2.70
CA ARG A 333 12.85 -13.08 1.75
C ARG A 333 12.66 -11.63 2.20
N VAL A 334 11.47 -11.27 2.69
CA VAL A 334 11.20 -9.94 3.25
C VAL A 334 12.06 -9.70 4.49
N GLN A 335 12.13 -10.65 5.43
CA GLN A 335 12.93 -10.55 6.65
C GLN A 335 14.42 -10.31 6.35
N ALA A 336 14.98 -10.99 5.35
CA ALA A 336 16.39 -10.87 5.00
C ALA A 336 16.76 -9.52 4.37
N ARG A 337 15.84 -8.91 3.62
CA ARG A 337 16.15 -7.71 2.79
C ARG A 337 15.60 -6.40 3.33
N VAL A 338 14.49 -6.41 4.06
CA VAL A 338 13.89 -5.20 4.61
C VAL A 338 14.62 -4.76 5.87
N ARG A 339 14.69 -3.45 6.11
CA ARG A 339 15.30 -2.86 7.31
C ARG A 339 14.32 -2.06 8.16
N ARG A 340 13.14 -1.72 7.61
CA ARG A 340 12.11 -0.96 8.32
C ARG A 340 11.55 -1.77 9.50
N ARG A 341 11.74 -1.25 10.72
CA ARG A 341 11.37 -1.93 11.98
C ARG A 341 9.91 -2.40 12.03
N ASN A 342 8.97 -1.55 11.63
CA ASN A 342 7.54 -1.88 11.67
C ASN A 342 7.18 -3.05 10.73
N ILE A 343 7.78 -3.10 9.54
CA ILE A 343 7.57 -4.19 8.59
C ILE A 343 8.18 -5.48 9.15
N LEU A 344 9.41 -5.42 9.69
CA LEU A 344 10.05 -6.58 10.30
C LEU A 344 9.27 -7.13 11.50
N ALA A 345 8.72 -6.26 12.35
CA ALA A 345 7.86 -6.65 13.47
C ALA A 345 6.59 -7.36 12.97
N LYS A 346 5.96 -6.85 11.91
CA LYS A 346 4.81 -7.49 11.28
C LYS A 346 5.18 -8.87 10.72
N VAL A 347 6.27 -9.00 9.98
CA VAL A 347 6.77 -10.28 9.44
C VAL A 347 7.04 -11.28 10.56
N ALA A 348 7.68 -10.85 11.66
CA ALA A 348 7.94 -11.71 12.80
C ALA A 348 6.65 -12.21 13.46
N GLY A 349 5.63 -11.34 13.59
CA GLY A 349 4.31 -11.71 14.10
C GLY A 349 3.60 -12.74 13.23
N ILE A 350 3.65 -12.58 11.90
CA ILE A 350 3.07 -13.54 10.95
C ILE A 350 3.76 -14.90 11.06
N LEU A 351 5.10 -14.92 11.03
CA LEU A 351 5.88 -16.14 11.18
C LEU A 351 5.59 -16.86 12.51
N ALA A 352 5.49 -16.12 13.62
CA ALA A 352 5.14 -16.69 14.92
C ALA A 352 3.72 -17.27 14.92
N SER A 353 2.77 -16.61 14.26
CA SER A 353 1.40 -17.09 14.13
C SER A 353 1.32 -18.39 13.32
N ILE A 354 2.04 -18.47 12.19
CA ILE A 354 2.12 -19.71 11.39
C ILE A 354 2.80 -20.82 12.20
N ALA A 355 3.94 -20.52 12.82
CA ALA A 355 4.70 -21.50 13.59
C ALA A 355 3.90 -22.10 14.75
N ALA A 356 3.15 -21.26 15.48
CA ALA A 356 2.29 -21.69 16.57
C ALA A 356 1.20 -22.68 16.12
N ARG A 357 0.63 -22.51 14.91
CA ARG A 357 -0.36 -23.45 14.35
C ARG A 357 0.27 -24.81 14.02
N GLU A 358 1.53 -24.82 13.64
CA GLU A 358 2.30 -26.02 13.29
C GLU A 358 3.01 -26.66 14.51
N GLY A 359 2.86 -26.08 15.71
CA GLY A 359 3.57 -26.53 16.91
C GLY A 359 5.09 -26.32 16.84
N LEU A 360 5.55 -25.33 16.07
CA LEU A 360 6.96 -24.99 15.84
C LEU A 360 7.32 -23.64 16.43
N THR A 361 8.61 -23.41 16.63
CA THR A 361 9.17 -22.05 16.74
C THR A 361 9.32 -21.40 15.35
N SER A 362 9.37 -20.06 15.27
CA SER A 362 9.54 -19.37 13.99
C SER A 362 10.81 -19.79 13.24
N ASP A 363 11.90 -20.07 13.96
CA ASP A 363 13.15 -20.55 13.36
C ASP A 363 13.00 -21.97 12.83
N GLN A 364 12.33 -22.86 13.59
CA GLN A 364 12.03 -24.23 13.15
C GLN A 364 11.13 -24.25 11.92
N LEU A 365 10.18 -23.34 11.83
CA LEU A 365 9.32 -23.16 10.68
C LEU A 365 10.14 -22.75 9.45
N LEU A 366 11.04 -21.77 9.60
CA LEU A 366 11.92 -21.31 8.52
C LEU A 366 12.88 -22.42 8.04
N GLU A 367 13.41 -23.23 8.96
CA GLU A 367 14.27 -24.39 8.65
C GLU A 367 13.54 -25.44 7.78
N ARG A 368 12.27 -25.72 8.08
CA ARG A 368 11.48 -26.81 7.47
C ARG A 368 10.83 -26.44 6.14
N THR A 369 10.78 -25.15 5.82
CA THR A 369 10.06 -24.62 4.64
C THR A 369 11.00 -24.18 3.53
N VAL A 370 12.31 -24.41 3.66
CA VAL A 370 13.28 -24.11 2.60
C VAL A 370 13.00 -25.03 1.40
N PRO A 371 12.70 -24.49 0.21
CA PRO A 371 12.45 -25.34 -0.96
C PRO A 371 13.74 -26.02 -1.42
N THR A 372 13.64 -27.27 -1.86
CA THR A 372 14.78 -28.03 -2.42
C THR A 372 15.09 -27.65 -3.87
N PHE A 373 14.15 -27.03 -4.58
CA PHE A 373 14.21 -26.72 -6.01
C PHE A 373 14.50 -27.95 -6.91
N GLY A 374 14.18 -29.15 -6.42
CA GLY A 374 14.48 -30.41 -7.10
C GLY A 374 15.99 -30.73 -7.17
N LEU A 375 16.83 -30.03 -6.41
CA LEU A 375 18.25 -30.31 -6.30
C LEU A 375 18.48 -31.57 -5.44
N GLY A 376 19.46 -32.37 -5.84
CA GLY A 376 20.00 -33.48 -5.06
C GLY A 376 20.96 -33.02 -3.96
N PHE A 377 21.41 -33.95 -3.13
CA PHE A 377 22.32 -33.70 -1.99
C PHE A 377 23.63 -33.00 -2.39
N ASP A 378 24.12 -33.29 -3.60
CA ASP A 378 25.29 -32.66 -4.23
C ASP A 378 25.05 -31.18 -4.60
N GLY A 379 23.83 -30.68 -4.42
CA GLY A 379 23.41 -29.34 -4.78
C GLY A 379 23.20 -29.19 -6.29
N SER A 380 22.93 -30.28 -7.02
CA SER A 380 22.65 -30.23 -8.45
C SER A 380 21.38 -30.97 -8.85
N ARG A 381 20.73 -30.53 -9.92
CA ARG A 381 19.66 -31.25 -10.62
C ARG A 381 20.11 -31.46 -12.05
N THR A 382 20.07 -32.70 -12.55
CA THR A 382 20.42 -33.02 -13.94
C THR A 382 19.27 -33.74 -14.65
N GLU A 383 18.92 -33.30 -15.85
CA GLU A 383 17.87 -33.88 -16.69
C GLU A 383 18.19 -33.61 -18.16
N ASP A 384 18.16 -34.64 -19.02
CA ASP A 384 18.47 -34.56 -20.46
C ASP A 384 19.74 -33.75 -20.81
N GLY A 385 20.80 -33.96 -20.02
CA GLY A 385 22.08 -33.30 -20.19
C GLY A 385 22.14 -31.87 -19.66
N LEU A 386 21.01 -31.25 -19.29
CA LEU A 386 20.98 -29.99 -18.56
C LEU A 386 21.28 -30.22 -17.08
N THR A 387 22.13 -29.38 -16.49
CA THR A 387 22.45 -29.39 -15.06
C THR A 387 22.23 -28.00 -14.45
N LEU A 388 21.43 -27.93 -13.38
CA LEU A 388 21.25 -26.76 -12.53
C LEU A 388 22.07 -26.94 -11.24
N SER A 389 22.94 -25.98 -10.91
CA SER A 389 23.67 -25.97 -9.63
C SER A 389 22.94 -25.18 -8.54
N VAL A 390 23.35 -25.38 -7.28
CA VAL A 390 22.87 -24.62 -6.11
C VAL A 390 23.11 -23.11 -6.22
N THR A 391 24.09 -22.68 -7.03
CA THR A 391 24.34 -21.27 -7.35
C THR A 391 23.40 -20.71 -8.42
N GLY A 392 22.55 -21.55 -9.00
CA GLY A 392 21.63 -21.24 -10.09
C GLY A 392 22.33 -21.09 -11.45
N ALA A 393 23.49 -21.72 -11.64
CA ALA A 393 24.13 -21.84 -12.95
C ALA A 393 23.50 -23.01 -13.72
N ILE A 394 23.29 -22.83 -15.02
CA ILE A 394 22.76 -23.87 -15.91
C ILE A 394 23.85 -24.24 -16.91
N THR A 395 24.16 -25.53 -17.02
CA THR A 395 25.08 -26.06 -18.04
C THR A 395 24.44 -27.20 -18.81
N HIS A 396 24.98 -27.54 -19.98
CA HIS A 396 24.62 -28.70 -20.78
C HIS A 396 25.86 -29.58 -20.99
N HIS A 397 25.85 -30.80 -20.46
CA HIS A 397 27.02 -31.70 -20.41
C HIS A 397 28.30 -30.97 -19.94
N GLY A 398 28.17 -30.17 -18.88
CA GLY A 398 29.27 -29.41 -18.28
C GLY A 398 29.69 -28.13 -19.05
N ARG A 399 29.03 -27.79 -20.17
CA ARG A 399 29.31 -26.56 -20.93
C ARG A 399 28.24 -25.50 -20.67
N THR A 400 28.64 -24.24 -20.57
CA THR A 400 27.70 -23.11 -20.38
C THR A 400 26.88 -22.79 -21.63
N THR A 401 27.39 -23.16 -22.81
CA THR A 401 26.67 -23.02 -24.08
C THR A 401 25.60 -24.09 -24.22
N ILE A 402 24.33 -23.68 -24.28
CA ILE A 402 23.17 -24.58 -24.41
C ILE A 402 22.81 -24.73 -25.90
N PRO A 403 22.88 -25.95 -26.48
CA PRO A 403 22.51 -26.19 -27.87
C PRO A 403 21.03 -25.92 -28.17
N LYS A 404 20.72 -25.58 -29.42
CA LYS A 404 19.33 -25.41 -29.90
C LYS A 404 18.52 -26.72 -29.91
N SER A 405 19.20 -27.87 -29.84
CA SER A 405 18.58 -29.21 -29.81
C SER A 405 17.96 -29.56 -28.46
N VAL A 406 18.29 -28.82 -27.40
CA VAL A 406 17.71 -29.01 -26.07
C VAL A 406 16.23 -28.62 -26.10
N ASP A 407 15.40 -29.40 -25.41
CA ASP A 407 13.98 -29.11 -25.30
C ASP A 407 13.74 -27.71 -24.72
N ARG A 408 12.86 -26.95 -25.38
CA ARG A 408 12.60 -25.56 -25.03
C ARG A 408 11.77 -25.44 -23.74
N GLY A 409 10.87 -26.39 -23.50
CA GLY A 409 10.04 -26.44 -22.29
C GLY A 409 10.90 -26.71 -21.06
N LEU A 410 11.73 -27.75 -21.11
CA LEU A 410 12.66 -28.11 -20.05
C LEU A 410 13.67 -27.00 -19.76
N LEU A 411 14.24 -26.37 -20.79
CA LEU A 411 15.15 -25.24 -20.60
C LEU A 411 14.44 -24.04 -19.93
N ALA A 412 13.18 -23.78 -20.26
CA ALA A 412 12.39 -22.74 -19.63
C ALA A 412 12.13 -23.05 -18.15
N GLU A 413 11.81 -24.31 -17.82
CA GLU A 413 11.63 -24.78 -16.44
C GLU A 413 12.92 -24.63 -15.61
N PHE A 414 14.07 -25.05 -16.15
CA PHE A 414 15.38 -24.90 -15.49
C PHE A 414 15.70 -23.42 -15.23
N ARG A 415 15.44 -22.54 -16.20
CA ARG A 415 15.63 -21.09 -16.04
C ARG A 415 14.70 -20.49 -15.00
N ALA A 416 13.43 -20.92 -14.95
CA ALA A 416 12.48 -20.50 -13.94
C ALA A 416 12.91 -20.94 -12.54
N THR A 417 13.31 -22.21 -12.39
CA THR A 417 13.81 -22.79 -11.14
C THR A 417 15.09 -22.07 -10.68
N ALA A 418 16.05 -21.86 -11.59
CA ALA A 418 17.28 -21.13 -11.29
C ALA A 418 17.02 -19.69 -10.81
N LYS A 419 16.01 -19.02 -11.40
CA LYS A 419 15.62 -17.67 -11.00
C LYS A 419 15.04 -17.65 -9.59
N GLU A 420 14.15 -18.59 -9.25
CA GLU A 420 13.56 -18.67 -7.90
C GLU A 420 14.58 -19.11 -6.84
N LEU A 421 15.49 -20.04 -7.19
CA LEU A 421 16.63 -20.41 -6.35
C LEU A 421 17.50 -19.20 -6.02
N LYS A 422 17.91 -18.42 -7.04
CA LYS A 422 18.71 -17.20 -6.84
C LYS A 422 18.02 -16.16 -5.96
N LYS A 423 16.68 -16.07 -6.00
CA LYS A 423 15.91 -15.20 -5.10
C LYS A 423 15.88 -15.71 -3.65
N ALA A 424 15.94 -17.03 -3.45
CA ALA A 424 15.90 -17.64 -2.12
C ALA A 424 17.26 -17.66 -1.41
N LEU A 425 18.36 -17.83 -2.13
CA LEU A 425 19.72 -17.94 -1.56
C LEU A 425 20.08 -16.83 -0.56
N PRO A 426 19.81 -15.52 -0.80
CA PRO A 426 20.14 -14.48 0.17
C PRO A 426 19.39 -14.62 1.50
N ALA A 427 18.13 -15.07 1.44
CA ALA A 427 17.34 -15.30 2.65
C ALA A 427 17.87 -16.50 3.43
N GLU A 428 18.28 -17.55 2.72
CA GLU A 428 18.84 -18.74 3.32
C GLU A 428 20.20 -18.49 3.97
N ARG A 429 21.09 -17.78 3.28
CA ARG A 429 22.36 -17.31 3.84
C ARG A 429 22.12 -16.46 5.10
N PHE A 430 21.21 -15.48 5.02
CA PHE A 430 20.87 -14.63 6.17
C PHE A 430 20.35 -15.44 7.37
N ARG A 431 19.54 -16.48 7.12
CA ARG A 431 19.00 -17.37 8.17
C ARG A 431 20.12 -18.13 8.88
N VAL A 432 21.05 -18.69 8.12
CA VAL A 432 22.23 -19.39 8.67
C VAL A 432 23.12 -18.44 9.46
N GLU A 433 23.43 -17.26 8.91
CA GLU A 433 24.21 -16.22 9.60
C GLU A 433 23.54 -15.75 10.89
N ARG A 434 22.21 -15.60 10.89
CA ARG A 434 21.45 -15.24 12.10
C ARG A 434 21.48 -16.35 13.15
N ALA A 435 21.38 -17.60 12.73
CA ALA A 435 21.45 -18.74 13.65
C ALA A 435 22.81 -18.80 14.36
N MET A 436 23.89 -18.46 13.64
CA MET A 436 25.23 -18.27 14.22
C MET A 436 25.27 -17.10 15.19
N ALA A 437 24.77 -15.93 14.79
CA ALA A 437 24.78 -14.71 15.60
C ALA A 437 23.94 -14.83 16.88
N THR A 438 23.03 -15.80 16.94
CA THR A 438 22.16 -16.07 18.09
C THR A 438 22.56 -17.34 18.87
N GLU A 439 23.71 -17.94 18.53
CA GLU A 439 24.26 -19.12 19.21
C GLU A 439 23.22 -20.25 19.38
N ARG A 440 22.45 -20.48 18.32
CA ARG A 440 21.36 -21.44 18.36
C ARG A 440 21.90 -22.87 18.52
N VAL A 441 21.15 -23.70 19.24
CA VAL A 441 21.49 -25.09 19.51
C VAL A 441 20.40 -26.00 18.97
N TRP A 442 20.80 -27.11 18.36
CA TRP A 442 19.89 -28.09 17.74
C TRP A 442 20.18 -29.50 18.23
N HIS A 443 19.20 -30.38 18.07
CA HIS A 443 19.44 -31.82 18.06
C HIS A 443 20.12 -32.25 16.75
N TRP A 444 21.02 -33.23 16.84
CA TRP A 444 21.81 -33.75 15.71
C TRP A 444 20.94 -34.21 14.53
N GLU A 445 19.81 -34.87 14.80
CA GLU A 445 18.87 -35.30 13.75
C GLU A 445 18.35 -34.12 12.93
N ALA A 446 17.99 -33.01 13.59
CA ALA A 446 17.53 -31.81 12.92
C ALA A 446 18.65 -31.10 12.13
N VAL A 447 19.90 -31.14 12.63
CA VAL A 447 21.04 -30.60 11.88
C VAL A 447 21.31 -31.41 10.62
N ARG A 448 21.26 -32.74 10.72
CA ARG A 448 21.41 -33.59 9.55
C ARG A 448 20.32 -33.28 8.53
N GLU A 449 19.06 -33.38 8.92
CA GLU A 449 17.93 -33.24 8.00
C GLU A 449 17.81 -31.83 7.38
N PHE A 450 17.81 -30.78 8.20
CA PHE A 450 17.46 -29.42 7.74
C PHE A 450 18.67 -28.54 7.40
N TYR A 451 19.89 -29.00 7.68
CA TYR A 451 21.11 -28.26 7.36
C TYR A 451 22.06 -29.05 6.49
N LEU A 452 22.66 -30.13 6.98
CA LEU A 452 23.75 -30.82 6.30
C LEU A 452 23.29 -31.60 5.06
N ASP A 453 22.14 -32.26 5.16
CA ASP A 453 21.56 -33.10 4.11
C ASP A 453 20.64 -32.32 3.17
N HIS A 454 20.21 -31.12 3.57
CA HIS A 454 19.36 -30.27 2.73
C HIS A 454 20.15 -29.72 1.53
N PRO A 455 19.64 -29.84 0.28
CA PRO A 455 20.43 -29.58 -0.92
C PRO A 455 20.79 -28.10 -1.14
N VAL A 456 19.99 -27.17 -0.61
CA VAL A 456 20.26 -25.72 -0.68
C VAL A 456 21.06 -25.26 0.53
N THR A 457 20.52 -25.50 1.73
CA THR A 457 21.12 -25.09 3.01
C THR A 457 22.48 -25.75 3.24
N GLY A 458 22.63 -27.00 2.81
CA GLY A 458 23.86 -27.79 2.94
C GLY A 458 25.06 -27.12 2.29
N SER A 459 24.85 -26.35 1.21
CA SER A 459 25.93 -25.58 0.58
C SER A 459 26.55 -24.53 1.51
N HIS A 460 25.74 -23.95 2.40
CA HIS A 460 26.20 -23.03 3.43
C HIS A 460 26.63 -23.78 4.69
N ALA A 461 25.81 -24.72 5.17
CA ALA A 461 26.03 -25.44 6.42
C ALA A 461 27.32 -26.28 6.43
N ARG A 462 27.65 -26.94 5.31
CA ARG A 462 28.87 -27.76 5.20
C ARG A 462 30.15 -26.94 5.10
N ALA A 463 30.04 -25.64 4.83
CA ALA A 463 31.17 -24.71 4.87
C ALA A 463 31.47 -24.17 6.29
N LEU A 464 30.64 -24.51 7.28
CA LEU A 464 30.76 -24.04 8.66
C LEU A 464 31.47 -25.07 9.54
N ILE A 465 32.00 -24.59 10.66
CA ILE A 465 32.52 -25.42 11.74
C ILE A 465 31.40 -25.61 12.77
N TRP A 466 31.12 -26.87 13.09
CA TRP A 466 30.08 -27.28 14.03
C TRP A 466 30.71 -27.80 15.33
N GLU A 467 30.18 -27.38 16.46
CA GLU A 467 30.59 -27.84 17.79
C GLU A 467 29.57 -28.82 18.36
N VAL A 468 30.03 -29.99 18.79
CA VAL A 468 29.21 -30.96 19.52
C VAL A 468 29.29 -30.67 21.01
N LEU A 469 28.20 -30.17 21.57
CA LEU A 469 28.07 -29.89 23.00
C LEU A 469 27.90 -31.22 23.75
N HIS A 470 28.86 -31.58 24.60
CA HIS A 470 28.78 -32.74 25.49
C HIS A 470 28.43 -32.27 26.91
N GLY A 471 27.38 -32.82 27.52
CA GLY A 471 27.11 -32.66 28.96
C GLY A 471 27.90 -33.68 29.80
N PRO A 472 28.19 -33.40 31.09
CA PRO A 472 28.95 -34.31 31.94
C PRO A 472 28.21 -35.66 32.08
N ALA A 473 28.95 -36.74 31.79
CA ALA A 473 28.45 -38.10 31.81
C ALA A 473 28.10 -38.54 33.24
N ALA A 474 26.81 -38.63 33.57
CA ALA A 474 26.25 -39.62 34.50
C ALA A 474 24.72 -39.45 34.66
N GLN A 475 23.95 -39.85 33.65
CA GLN A 475 22.66 -40.57 33.74
C GLN A 475 21.99 -40.55 32.36
N ARG A 476 21.80 -41.74 31.77
CA ARG A 476 21.16 -42.03 30.46
C ARG A 476 21.16 -40.83 29.49
N VAL A 477 22.36 -40.52 29.00
CA VAL A 477 22.64 -39.41 28.10
C VAL A 477 22.05 -39.71 26.72
N ARG A 478 21.18 -38.84 26.21
CA ARG A 478 20.95 -38.69 24.77
C ARG A 478 22.11 -37.85 24.22
N PRO A 479 23.01 -38.38 23.36
CA PRO A 479 24.05 -37.56 22.76
C PRO A 479 23.47 -36.70 21.63
N GLY A 480 24.18 -35.62 21.28
CA GLY A 480 24.02 -34.96 19.98
C GLY A 480 23.28 -33.64 20.01
N MET A 481 23.70 -32.69 20.84
CA MET A 481 23.40 -31.29 20.59
C MET A 481 24.56 -30.64 19.83
N LEU A 482 24.24 -29.84 18.82
CA LEU A 482 25.20 -29.09 18.01
C LEU A 482 24.97 -27.60 18.14
N SER A 483 26.06 -26.82 18.18
CA SER A 483 26.09 -25.37 18.00
C SER A 483 26.97 -25.01 16.80
N VAL A 484 26.75 -23.84 16.18
CA VAL A 484 27.63 -23.34 15.10
C VAL A 484 28.65 -22.38 15.69
N ILE A 485 29.95 -22.63 15.46
CA ILE A 485 31.02 -21.72 15.89
C ILE A 485 31.35 -20.72 14.77
N LEU A 486 31.59 -19.46 15.17
CA LEU A 486 32.07 -18.35 14.36
C LEU A 486 33.28 -18.74 13.49
N SER A 487 33.08 -18.96 12.19
CA SER A 487 34.19 -18.93 11.24
C SER A 487 34.33 -17.53 10.63
N LYS A 488 34.95 -16.64 11.40
CA LYS A 488 35.62 -15.45 10.83
C LYS A 488 36.81 -15.85 9.92
N ALA A 489 37.17 -17.14 9.84
CA ALA A 489 38.32 -17.63 9.10
C ALA A 489 38.24 -17.37 7.58
N PHE A 490 37.06 -17.14 7.00
CA PHE A 490 36.93 -16.78 5.59
C PHE A 490 36.95 -15.27 5.29
N LEU A 491 36.85 -14.39 6.30
CA LEU A 491 37.17 -12.96 6.10
C LEU A 491 38.69 -12.70 6.04
N LEU A 492 39.49 -13.72 6.37
CA LEU A 492 40.95 -13.70 6.43
C LEU A 492 41.59 -14.65 5.41
N ALA A 493 40.92 -14.99 4.29
CA ALA A 493 41.45 -15.91 3.28
C ALA A 493 42.74 -15.44 2.55
N ALA A 494 43.41 -14.40 3.06
CA ALA A 494 44.75 -13.96 2.66
C ALA A 494 45.78 -14.01 3.81
N ASP A 495 45.40 -14.41 5.03
CA ASP A 495 46.24 -14.36 6.22
C ASP A 495 46.57 -15.78 6.69
N THR A 496 47.85 -16.14 6.66
CA THR A 496 48.34 -17.47 7.08
C THR A 496 48.38 -17.66 8.60
N GLU A 497 47.99 -16.65 9.38
CA GLU A 497 47.90 -16.71 10.84
C GLU A 497 46.61 -16.05 11.37
N ILE A 498 45.87 -16.77 12.22
CA ILE A 498 44.70 -16.21 12.91
C ILE A 498 45.18 -15.37 14.10
N THR A 499 45.28 -14.06 13.92
CA THR A 499 45.80 -13.13 14.94
C THR A 499 44.71 -12.41 15.76
N ASP A 500 43.43 -12.52 15.39
CA ASP A 500 42.33 -11.87 16.10
C ASP A 500 42.23 -12.40 17.56
N PRO A 501 42.42 -11.54 18.58
CA PRO A 501 42.44 -11.94 19.99
C PRO A 501 41.09 -12.47 20.48
N THR A 502 40.00 -12.15 19.80
CA THR A 502 38.66 -12.68 20.11
C THR A 502 38.53 -14.13 19.65
N ILE A 503 39.10 -14.49 18.50
CA ILE A 503 39.08 -15.84 17.92
C ILE A 503 40.05 -16.76 18.67
N THR A 504 41.28 -16.30 18.87
CA THR A 504 42.31 -17.08 19.57
C THR A 504 41.92 -17.39 21.03
N ARG A 505 41.07 -16.57 21.65
CA ARG A 505 40.51 -16.82 22.98
C ARG A 505 39.44 -17.91 22.99
N GLN A 506 38.70 -18.10 21.88
CA GLN A 506 37.67 -19.15 21.74
C GLN A 506 38.27 -20.52 21.37
N LEU A 507 39.50 -20.55 20.84
CA LEU A 507 40.20 -21.77 20.40
C LEU A 507 41.14 -22.36 21.46
N ARG A 508 41.24 -21.75 22.64
CA ARG A 508 42.04 -22.31 23.75
C ARG A 508 41.15 -23.20 24.63
N PRO A 509 41.64 -24.38 25.06
CA PRO A 509 40.87 -25.33 25.86
C PRO A 509 40.30 -24.76 27.16
#